data_AF-A0A4R3I3F0-F1
#
_entry.id   AF-A0A4R3I3F0-F1
#
_cell.length_a   1.000
_cell.length_b   1.000
_cell.length_c   1.000
_cell.angle_alpha   90.00
_cell.angle_beta   90.00
_cell.angle_gamma   90.00
#
_symmetry.space_group_name_H-M   'P 1'
#
loop_
_entity.id
_entity.type
_entity.pdbx_description
1 polymer ?
#
loop_
_entity_poly.entity_id
_entity_poly.type
_entity_poly.pdbx_seq_one_letter_code
_entity_poly.pdbx_strand_id
1 'polypeptide(L)'
;MRSMKASLAKLCLPLLLLAGCGSSSDDPLNYDGVLSAAELYSYDTRTNSDALVECSVIYLQPGSCDLSKVQPLGMGVSGDVSESDVASRLVVSHDWMADSFLDALDYIDDQNLLNLFKAVNTIVISYEIDGSFYHAYTASIYIDPRYLWRNTEEWETINDEDDSCGCSEYPLQFYPARRFVDAGSGDYSTWSNSYNSETYNYRYTYQLAPKLYSLLAHELAHANDFVPPELLASLGSSGTIYDYIYSNTRVSSDLDELYPLSSDLVMEAADVYYNESEASAGLIASTGEDIGLEFEDDGASYFYSYTNSREDLATLVEISMMYLKYGAVLDVGFTNIPDVESPECDDYLIEWGQRHRLADADVNNRAAYVAGRIISADYALEISSITDETIAIEAGSGWCSSRYDTDVAVSSARSIQSRSRSTVVHDFQDDFVVEGVMPEWP
;
A
#
# COMPACT_ATOMS: atom_id res chain seq x y z
N MET A 1 63.55 -47.14 2.14
CA MET A 1 62.24 -47.19 1.46
C MET A 1 61.15 -46.96 2.50
N ARG A 2 60.16 -46.13 2.16
CA ARG A 2 58.99 -45.68 2.95
C ARG A 2 59.22 -44.57 3.98
N SER A 3 59.24 -43.36 3.40
CA SER A 3 58.67 -42.09 3.85
C SER A 3 57.70 -42.15 5.05
N MET A 4 58.09 -41.47 6.14
CA MET A 4 57.19 -40.85 7.11
C MET A 4 56.88 -39.43 6.60
N LYS A 5 55.63 -39.16 6.25
CA LYS A 5 55.16 -37.80 5.95
C LYS A 5 54.80 -37.12 7.27
N ALA A 6 55.50 -36.03 7.56
CA ALA A 6 55.16 -35.10 8.62
C ALA A 6 53.78 -34.47 8.33
N SER A 7 52.89 -34.53 9.32
CA SER A 7 51.66 -33.77 9.34
C SER A 7 51.99 -32.31 9.61
N LEU A 8 51.96 -31.46 8.57
CA LEU A 8 51.90 -30.02 8.75
C LEU A 8 50.46 -29.67 9.12
N ALA A 9 50.27 -29.24 10.36
CA ALA A 9 49.09 -28.51 10.78
C ALA A 9 48.94 -27.26 9.91
N LYS A 10 47.95 -27.26 9.01
CA LYS A 10 47.46 -26.04 8.37
C LYS A 10 46.44 -25.43 9.31
N LEU A 11 46.89 -24.40 10.03
CA LEU A 11 46.04 -23.42 10.67
C LEU A 11 45.21 -22.76 9.55
N CYS A 12 43.95 -23.16 9.40
CA CYS A 12 43.00 -22.46 8.55
C CYS A 12 42.41 -21.34 9.41
N LEU A 13 43.04 -20.17 9.29
CA LEU A 13 42.53 -18.90 9.79
C LEU A 13 41.22 -18.62 9.02
N PRO A 14 40.08 -18.36 9.67
CA PRO A 14 38.93 -17.84 8.95
C PRO A 14 39.31 -16.43 8.52
N LEU A 15 39.43 -16.22 7.21
CA LEU A 15 39.57 -14.91 6.62
C LEU A 15 38.19 -14.24 6.80
N LEU A 16 38.03 -13.44 7.86
CA LEU A 16 36.94 -12.49 7.95
C LEU A 16 37.03 -11.57 6.72
N LEU A 17 36.13 -11.76 5.76
CA LEU A 17 35.82 -10.73 4.78
C LEU A 17 34.91 -9.72 5.49
N LEU A 18 35.55 -8.77 6.17
CA LEU A 18 34.92 -7.48 6.49
C LEU A 18 34.71 -6.75 5.16
N ALA A 19 33.56 -6.95 4.54
CA ALA A 19 33.00 -5.96 3.63
C ALA A 19 32.40 -4.85 4.50
N GLY A 20 33.24 -3.92 4.92
CA GLY A 20 32.81 -2.60 5.36
C GLY A 20 32.73 -1.69 4.15
N CYS A 21 31.51 -1.29 3.80
CA CYS A 21 31.14 -0.13 2.98
C CYS A 21 29.68 0.17 3.37
N GLY A 22 29.23 1.41 3.57
CA GLY A 22 29.87 2.68 3.36
C GLY A 22 29.11 3.77 4.10
N SER A 23 29.74 4.92 4.14
CA SER A 23 29.31 6.16 4.80
C SER A 23 27.85 6.53 4.58
N SER A 24 27.24 6.97 5.67
CA SER A 24 26.17 7.97 5.73
C SER A 24 26.31 9.05 4.64
N SER A 25 25.41 9.02 3.67
CA SER A 25 25.08 10.15 2.81
C SER A 25 23.56 10.29 2.85
N ASP A 26 23.11 11.45 3.32
CA ASP A 26 21.72 11.89 3.33
C ASP A 26 21.21 12.07 1.89
N ASP A 27 20.72 11.00 1.26
CA ASP A 27 19.99 11.05 -0.01
C ASP A 27 18.72 10.17 0.13
N PRO A 28 17.49 10.71 0.16
CA PRO A 28 16.26 9.93 0.39
C PRO A 28 15.72 9.26 -0.88
N LEU A 29 16.57 8.98 -1.87
CA LEU A 29 16.15 8.35 -3.11
C LEU A 29 16.92 7.05 -3.28
N ASN A 30 16.28 5.94 -2.97
CA ASN A 30 16.70 4.65 -3.49
C ASN A 30 15.48 3.82 -3.93
N TYR A 31 14.87 4.28 -5.04
CA TYR A 31 14.23 3.41 -6.01
C TYR A 31 14.71 3.95 -7.37
N ASP A 32 15.51 3.18 -8.10
CA ASP A 32 16.37 3.66 -9.21
C ASP A 32 15.61 4.19 -10.47
N GLY A 33 14.28 4.27 -10.41
CA GLY A 33 13.43 4.90 -11.43
C GLY A 33 13.38 6.42 -11.31
N VAL A 34 14.46 7.12 -11.68
CA VAL A 34 14.44 8.58 -11.82
C VAL A 34 13.48 8.94 -12.95
N LEU A 35 12.27 9.41 -12.60
CA LEU A 35 11.28 9.83 -13.59
C LEU A 35 11.88 10.78 -14.62
N SER A 36 11.84 10.36 -15.88
CA SER A 36 12.29 11.17 -17.00
C SER A 36 11.18 12.10 -17.44
N ALA A 37 11.32 13.39 -17.09
CA ALA A 37 10.41 14.45 -17.55
C ALA A 37 10.25 14.49 -19.08
N ALA A 38 11.23 13.99 -19.84
CA ALA A 38 11.19 13.96 -21.30
C ALA A 38 10.21 12.92 -21.86
N GLU A 39 9.79 11.95 -21.04
CA GLU A 39 8.94 10.83 -21.44
C GLU A 39 7.53 10.95 -20.89
N LEU A 40 7.27 11.98 -20.08
CA LEU A 40 5.97 12.31 -19.53
C LEU A 40 5.26 13.39 -20.34
N TYR A 41 3.94 13.25 -20.48
CA TYR A 41 3.08 14.29 -21.03
C TYR A 41 1.73 14.33 -20.31
N SER A 42 1.10 15.51 -20.31
CA SER A 42 -0.27 15.67 -19.82
C SER A 42 -1.24 14.96 -20.77
N TYR A 43 -2.06 14.07 -20.23
CA TYR A 43 -3.07 13.36 -21.01
C TYR A 43 -4.12 14.33 -21.57
N ASP A 44 -4.60 15.27 -20.74
CA ASP A 44 -5.42 16.39 -21.21
C ASP A 44 -4.54 17.55 -21.67
N THR A 45 -4.62 17.89 -22.95
CA THR A 45 -3.84 18.97 -23.58
C THR A 45 -4.51 20.35 -23.46
N ARG A 46 -5.71 20.44 -22.86
CA ARG A 46 -6.50 21.68 -22.83
C ARG A 46 -6.03 22.71 -21.80
N THR A 47 -5.25 22.33 -20.79
CA THR A 47 -4.87 23.27 -19.70
C THR A 47 -3.53 22.92 -19.07
N ASN A 48 -2.64 23.93 -18.91
CA ASN A 48 -1.42 23.90 -18.09
C ASN A 48 -0.52 22.64 -18.24
N SER A 49 -0.52 22.00 -19.42
CA SER A 49 0.17 20.71 -19.67
C SER A 49 1.63 20.72 -19.21
N ASP A 50 2.38 21.76 -19.59
CA ASP A 50 3.81 21.87 -19.30
C ASP A 50 4.06 22.08 -17.80
N ALA A 51 3.16 22.79 -17.12
CA ALA A 51 3.25 23.04 -15.69
C ALA A 51 2.93 21.79 -14.86
N LEU A 52 2.01 20.94 -15.31
CA LEU A 52 1.72 19.65 -14.68
C LEU A 52 2.94 18.72 -14.78
N VAL A 53 3.54 18.61 -15.97
CA VAL A 53 4.76 17.81 -16.16
C VAL A 53 5.91 18.38 -15.33
N GLU A 54 6.16 19.70 -15.35
CA GLU A 54 7.20 20.34 -14.54
C GLU A 54 7.01 20.05 -13.04
N CYS A 55 5.77 20.13 -12.55
CA CYS A 55 5.42 19.84 -11.15
C CYS A 55 5.66 18.36 -10.81
N SER A 56 5.32 17.41 -11.70
CA SER A 56 5.45 15.97 -11.44
C SER A 56 6.88 15.46 -11.24
N VAL A 57 7.90 16.26 -11.59
CA VAL A 57 9.31 15.87 -11.49
C VAL A 57 10.12 16.85 -10.65
N ILE A 58 9.48 17.88 -10.07
CA ILE A 58 10.21 18.97 -9.40
C ILE A 58 10.97 18.50 -8.16
N TYR A 59 10.55 17.39 -7.54
CA TYR A 59 11.21 16.79 -6.38
C TYR A 59 12.58 16.18 -6.70
N LEU A 60 12.89 15.93 -7.98
CA LEU A 60 14.23 15.56 -8.44
C LEU A 60 15.23 16.73 -8.31
N GLN A 61 14.73 17.91 -7.96
CA GLN A 61 15.50 19.07 -7.57
C GLN A 61 15.07 19.48 -6.14
N PRO A 62 15.85 20.30 -5.42
CA PRO A 62 15.43 20.86 -4.14
C PRO A 62 14.27 21.87 -4.31
N GLY A 63 13.09 21.40 -4.70
CA GLY A 63 11.96 22.21 -5.14
C GLY A 63 10.60 21.60 -4.82
N SER A 64 9.56 22.43 -4.93
CA SER A 64 8.16 22.08 -4.69
C SER A 64 7.28 22.82 -5.69
N CYS A 65 6.09 22.29 -5.99
CA CYS A 65 5.20 22.88 -6.98
C CYS A 65 4.73 24.27 -6.55
N ASP A 66 4.87 25.23 -7.47
CA ASP A 66 4.42 26.61 -7.29
C ASP A 66 2.90 26.71 -7.48
N LEU A 67 2.21 27.16 -6.43
CA LEU A 67 0.75 27.34 -6.41
C LEU A 67 0.24 28.38 -7.42
N SER A 68 1.11 29.20 -8.00
CA SER A 68 0.73 30.09 -9.11
C SER A 68 0.67 29.36 -10.46
N LYS A 69 1.25 28.16 -10.56
CA LYS A 69 1.26 27.31 -11.75
C LYS A 69 0.28 26.13 -11.65
N VAL A 70 0.39 25.36 -10.57
CA VAL A 70 -0.43 24.18 -10.29
C VAL A 70 -0.90 24.24 -8.84
N GLN A 71 -2.22 24.23 -8.66
CA GLN A 71 -2.88 24.18 -7.35
C GLN A 71 -3.58 22.83 -7.17
N PRO A 72 -3.81 22.35 -5.93
CA PRO A 72 -4.55 21.12 -5.73
C PRO A 72 -5.92 21.17 -6.41
N LEU A 73 -6.39 20.03 -6.92
CA LEU A 73 -7.59 19.92 -7.75
C LEU A 73 -8.80 20.62 -7.12
N GLY A 74 -8.98 20.47 -5.81
CA GLY A 74 -10.13 21.02 -5.10
C GLY A 74 -10.18 22.56 -5.05
N MET A 75 -9.07 23.27 -5.31
CA MET A 75 -9.08 24.73 -5.44
C MET A 75 -9.82 25.21 -6.70
N GLY A 76 -9.86 24.38 -7.74
CA GLY A 76 -10.48 24.68 -9.03
C GLY A 76 -11.92 24.16 -9.17
N VAL A 77 -12.38 23.31 -8.26
CA VAL A 77 -13.66 22.59 -8.36
C VAL A 77 -14.61 23.05 -7.26
N SER A 78 -15.79 23.56 -7.64
CA SER A 78 -16.86 23.86 -6.69
C SER A 78 -17.77 22.64 -6.52
N GLY A 79 -17.68 21.95 -5.38
CA GLY A 79 -18.55 20.81 -5.07
C GLY A 79 -17.85 19.46 -5.25
N ASP A 80 -18.54 18.52 -5.89
CA ASP A 80 -18.04 17.17 -6.15
C ASP A 80 -17.07 17.15 -7.33
N VAL A 81 -16.01 16.35 -7.18
CA VAL A 81 -15.02 16.10 -8.24
C VAL A 81 -15.63 15.18 -9.28
N SER A 82 -15.53 15.57 -10.56
CA SER A 82 -15.89 14.71 -11.69
C SER A 82 -14.67 13.94 -12.22
N GLU A 83 -14.89 12.84 -12.92
CA GLU A 83 -13.82 12.12 -13.62
C GLU A 83 -13.08 13.02 -14.63
N SER A 84 -13.76 13.99 -15.25
CA SER A 84 -13.09 14.96 -16.13
C SER A 84 -12.13 15.87 -15.38
N ASP A 85 -12.40 16.17 -14.11
CA ASP A 85 -11.47 16.95 -13.28
C ASP A 85 -10.25 16.11 -12.95
N VAL A 86 -10.43 14.82 -12.63
CA VAL A 86 -9.33 13.87 -12.40
C VAL A 86 -8.49 13.69 -13.67
N ALA A 87 -9.14 13.48 -14.82
CA ALA A 87 -8.47 13.35 -16.12
C ALA A 87 -7.61 14.58 -16.47
N SER A 88 -8.00 15.77 -16.00
CA SER A 88 -7.24 17.01 -16.21
C SER A 88 -5.92 17.07 -15.45
N ARG A 89 -5.67 16.13 -14.52
CA ARG A 89 -4.45 16.05 -13.69
C ARG A 89 -3.54 14.89 -14.07
N LEU A 90 -3.93 14.08 -15.06
CA LEU A 90 -3.16 12.92 -15.49
C LEU A 90 -1.92 13.35 -16.27
N VAL A 91 -0.76 12.91 -15.78
CA VAL A 91 0.54 12.98 -16.46
C VAL A 91 0.99 11.55 -16.69
N VAL A 92 1.15 11.15 -17.94
CA VAL A 92 1.40 9.74 -18.29
C VAL A 92 2.59 9.58 -19.22
N SER A 93 3.19 8.39 -19.19
CA SER A 93 4.17 7.96 -20.19
C SER A 93 3.50 7.32 -21.42
N HIS A 94 2.32 6.73 -21.25
CA HIS A 94 1.56 6.07 -22.32
C HIS A 94 0.06 6.36 -22.21
N ASP A 95 -0.62 6.60 -23.33
CA ASP A 95 -2.06 6.88 -23.38
C ASP A 95 -2.88 5.75 -22.73
N TRP A 96 -2.48 4.49 -22.94
CA TRP A 96 -3.19 3.33 -22.41
C TRP A 96 -3.29 3.34 -20.88
N MET A 97 -2.30 3.94 -20.19
CA MET A 97 -2.28 4.04 -18.73
C MET A 97 -3.40 4.96 -18.24
N ALA A 98 -3.57 6.12 -18.89
CA ALA A 98 -4.66 7.04 -18.60
C ALA A 98 -6.02 6.43 -18.97
N ASP A 99 -6.12 5.82 -20.15
CA ASP A 99 -7.37 5.19 -20.60
C ASP A 99 -7.81 4.08 -19.64
N SER A 100 -6.89 3.19 -19.23
CA SER A 100 -7.19 2.10 -18.29
C SER A 100 -7.56 2.63 -16.90
N PHE A 101 -6.86 3.67 -16.43
CA PHE A 101 -7.17 4.33 -15.16
C PHE A 101 -8.56 4.96 -15.15
N LEU A 102 -8.93 5.68 -16.22
CA LEU A 102 -10.25 6.30 -16.34
C LEU A 102 -11.36 5.26 -16.52
N ASP A 103 -11.14 4.21 -17.31
CA ASP A 103 -12.07 3.07 -17.41
C ASP A 103 -12.30 2.43 -16.02
N ALA A 104 -11.24 2.31 -15.21
CA ALA A 104 -11.32 1.78 -13.86
C ALA A 104 -12.10 2.71 -12.92
N LEU A 105 -11.89 4.02 -12.99
CA LEU A 105 -12.64 4.99 -12.20
C LEU A 105 -14.12 5.01 -12.54
N ASP A 106 -14.49 4.97 -13.83
CA ASP A 106 -15.89 4.84 -14.28
C ASP A 106 -16.52 3.53 -13.77
N TYR A 107 -15.77 2.42 -13.81
CA TYR A 107 -16.26 1.15 -13.26
C TYR A 107 -16.40 1.20 -11.73
N ILE A 108 -15.45 1.84 -11.04
CA ILE A 108 -15.50 2.03 -9.60
C ILE A 108 -16.75 2.83 -9.25
N ASP A 109 -17.03 3.96 -9.91
CA ASP A 109 -18.21 4.82 -9.64
C ASP A 109 -18.37 5.11 -8.13
N ASP A 110 -17.36 5.75 -7.53
CA ASP A 110 -17.36 6.14 -6.12
C ASP A 110 -17.03 7.64 -5.95
N GLN A 111 -18.06 8.42 -5.62
CA GLN A 111 -17.93 9.86 -5.47
C GLN A 111 -17.05 10.28 -4.28
N ASN A 112 -16.97 9.46 -3.22
CA ASN A 112 -16.10 9.76 -2.08
C ASN A 112 -14.65 9.57 -2.48
N LEU A 113 -14.31 8.49 -3.20
CA LEU A 113 -12.98 8.32 -3.79
C LEU A 113 -12.61 9.50 -4.70
N LEU A 114 -13.49 9.88 -5.62
CA LEU A 114 -13.25 11.03 -6.51
C LEU A 114 -12.98 12.32 -5.71
N ASN A 115 -13.70 12.52 -4.62
CA ASN A 115 -13.52 13.69 -3.76
C ASN A 115 -12.18 13.71 -3.02
N LEU A 116 -11.54 12.55 -2.78
CA LEU A 116 -10.20 12.51 -2.19
C LEU A 116 -9.12 13.10 -3.11
N PHE A 117 -9.33 13.11 -4.44
CA PHE A 117 -8.40 13.76 -5.38
C PHE A 117 -8.33 15.28 -5.20
N LYS A 118 -9.20 15.92 -4.40
CA LYS A 118 -9.12 17.37 -4.13
C LYS A 118 -7.76 17.81 -3.60
N ALA A 119 -7.07 16.93 -2.87
CA ALA A 119 -5.76 17.18 -2.28
C ALA A 119 -4.59 17.11 -3.28
N VAL A 120 -4.77 16.58 -4.49
CA VAL A 120 -3.65 16.33 -5.42
C VAL A 120 -3.46 17.43 -6.47
N ASN A 121 -2.21 17.69 -6.80
CA ASN A 121 -1.77 18.54 -7.90
C ASN A 121 -1.72 17.76 -9.21
N THR A 122 -1.06 16.60 -9.24
CA THR A 122 -0.97 15.73 -10.42
C THR A 122 -1.18 14.26 -10.03
N ILE A 123 -1.56 13.47 -11.03
CA ILE A 123 -1.67 12.02 -10.95
C ILE A 123 -0.73 11.48 -12.02
N VAL A 124 0.38 10.89 -11.59
CA VAL A 124 1.48 10.50 -12.47
C VAL A 124 1.43 8.99 -12.68
N ILE A 125 1.41 8.54 -13.92
CA ILE A 125 1.42 7.11 -14.26
C ILE A 125 2.51 6.87 -15.30
N SER A 126 3.60 6.22 -14.88
CA SER A 126 4.81 6.06 -15.71
C SER A 126 5.30 4.63 -15.66
N TYR A 127 5.84 4.16 -16.78
CA TYR A 127 6.50 2.86 -16.87
C TYR A 127 7.77 2.76 -16.01
N GLU A 128 8.31 3.90 -15.55
CA GLU A 128 9.45 4.00 -14.64
C GLU A 128 9.05 4.01 -13.15
N ILE A 129 7.75 4.06 -12.83
CA ILE A 129 7.28 4.00 -11.44
C ILE A 129 7.12 2.54 -11.05
N ASP A 130 7.83 2.16 -10.02
CA ASP A 130 7.73 0.86 -9.38
C ASP A 130 7.50 1.10 -7.88
N GLY A 131 6.36 0.61 -7.40
CA GLY A 131 5.76 1.07 -6.16
C GLY A 131 4.98 2.37 -6.35
N SER A 132 3.71 2.37 -5.93
CA SER A 132 2.88 3.59 -5.95
C SER A 132 3.09 4.39 -4.67
N PHE A 133 3.01 5.71 -4.74
CA PHE A 133 3.22 6.58 -3.58
C PHE A 133 2.62 7.97 -3.75
N TYR A 134 2.35 8.65 -2.63
CA TYR A 134 2.12 10.09 -2.56
C TYR A 134 3.41 10.85 -2.23
N HIS A 135 3.63 11.99 -2.89
CA HIS A 135 4.80 12.84 -2.64
C HIS A 135 4.42 14.26 -2.19
N ALA A 136 4.76 14.63 -0.95
CA ALA A 136 4.38 15.91 -0.34
C ALA A 136 4.93 17.17 -1.04
N TYR A 137 6.19 17.18 -1.52
CA TYR A 137 6.74 18.35 -2.26
C TYR A 137 5.99 18.66 -3.56
N THR A 138 5.42 17.64 -4.20
CA THR A 138 4.64 17.82 -5.43
C THR A 138 3.14 17.88 -5.15
N ALA A 139 2.71 17.39 -3.98
CA ALA A 139 1.33 17.04 -3.67
C ALA A 139 0.71 16.18 -4.77
N SER A 140 1.45 15.20 -5.26
CA SER A 140 1.05 14.34 -6.37
C SER A 140 1.07 12.89 -5.94
N ILE A 141 0.21 12.08 -6.58
CA ILE A 141 0.29 10.62 -6.49
C ILE A 141 0.99 10.05 -7.72
N TYR A 142 1.76 9.00 -7.51
CA TYR A 142 2.56 8.29 -8.49
C TYR A 142 2.06 6.86 -8.47
N ILE A 143 1.55 6.40 -9.62
CA ILE A 143 0.88 5.12 -9.75
C ILE A 143 1.74 4.22 -10.62
N ASP A 144 2.04 3.06 -10.05
CA ASP A 144 2.65 1.94 -10.73
C ASP A 144 1.68 1.37 -11.78
N PRO A 145 2.07 1.32 -13.06
CA PRO A 145 1.20 0.86 -14.15
C PRO A 145 0.88 -0.64 -14.07
N ARG A 146 1.52 -1.41 -13.19
CA ARG A 146 1.13 -2.80 -12.90
C ARG A 146 -0.31 -2.88 -12.39
N TYR A 147 -0.82 -1.84 -11.74
CA TYR A 147 -2.24 -1.77 -11.35
C TYR A 147 -3.21 -1.60 -12.55
N LEU A 148 -2.70 -1.31 -13.75
CA LEU A 148 -3.51 -0.83 -14.88
C LEU A 148 -3.36 -1.64 -16.17
N TRP A 149 -2.32 -2.46 -16.35
CA TRP A 149 -2.15 -3.27 -17.56
C TRP A 149 -3.37 -4.18 -17.82
N ARG A 150 -3.78 -4.34 -19.08
CA ARG A 150 -4.93 -5.17 -19.47
C ARG A 150 -4.54 -6.33 -20.35
N ASN A 151 -3.39 -6.25 -21.03
CA ASN A 151 -2.91 -7.28 -21.93
C ASN A 151 -1.38 -7.30 -22.01
N THR A 152 -0.83 -8.33 -22.64
CA THR A 152 0.61 -8.51 -22.85
C THR A 152 1.30 -7.32 -23.51
N GLU A 153 0.68 -6.67 -24.50
CA GLU A 153 1.32 -5.54 -25.20
C GLU A 153 1.50 -4.33 -24.28
N GLU A 154 0.55 -4.09 -23.37
CA GLU A 154 0.67 -3.05 -22.34
C GLU A 154 1.69 -3.45 -21.27
N TRP A 155 1.66 -4.69 -20.80
CA TRP A 155 2.64 -5.21 -19.82
C TRP A 155 4.08 -5.09 -20.30
N GLU A 156 4.35 -5.46 -21.56
CA GLU A 156 5.69 -5.38 -22.16
C GLU A 156 6.23 -3.94 -22.28
N THR A 157 5.42 -2.91 -22.03
CA THR A 157 5.87 -1.51 -21.99
C THR A 157 6.26 -1.02 -20.60
N ILE A 158 5.98 -1.79 -19.55
CA ILE A 158 6.35 -1.45 -18.16
C ILE A 158 7.84 -1.78 -17.95
N ASN A 159 8.61 -0.90 -17.30
CA ASN A 159 9.98 -1.23 -16.94
C ASN A 159 9.93 -2.25 -15.81
N ASP A 160 10.39 -3.47 -16.08
CA ASP A 160 10.57 -4.53 -15.10
C ASP A 160 12.05 -4.52 -14.71
N GLU A 161 12.49 -3.44 -14.05
CA GLU A 161 13.75 -3.49 -13.32
C GLU A 161 13.55 -4.49 -12.19
N ASP A 162 14.17 -5.68 -12.35
CA ASP A 162 14.11 -6.84 -11.45
C ASP A 162 13.45 -6.47 -10.11
N ASP A 163 12.14 -6.74 -10.00
CA ASP A 163 11.32 -6.56 -8.81
C ASP A 163 11.72 -7.61 -7.75
N SER A 164 13.01 -7.67 -7.50
CA SER A 164 13.57 -8.14 -6.26
C SER A 164 13.19 -7.14 -5.19
N CYS A 165 11.91 -7.13 -4.81
CA CYS A 165 11.60 -7.20 -3.40
C CYS A 165 12.41 -8.38 -2.88
N GLY A 166 13.65 -8.09 -2.50
CA GLY A 166 14.49 -8.94 -1.73
C GLY A 166 13.69 -9.16 -0.47
N CYS A 167 12.94 -10.26 -0.42
CA CYS A 167 12.78 -10.99 0.81
C CYS A 167 14.20 -11.41 1.21
N SER A 168 14.98 -10.42 1.64
CA SER A 168 16.18 -10.60 2.41
C SER A 168 15.77 -11.56 3.50
N GLU A 169 16.63 -12.52 3.80
CA GLU A 169 16.43 -13.39 4.96
C GLU A 169 16.50 -12.49 6.20
N TYR A 170 15.40 -11.82 6.53
CA TYR A 170 15.25 -11.09 7.78
C TYR A 170 15.39 -12.12 8.89
N PRO A 171 16.03 -11.78 10.01
CA PRO A 171 16.23 -12.73 11.11
C PRO A 171 14.92 -13.00 11.91
N LEU A 172 13.76 -12.73 11.30
CA LEU A 172 12.44 -12.97 11.84
C LEU A 172 12.05 -14.44 11.61
N GLN A 173 11.13 -14.95 12.42
CA GLN A 173 10.64 -16.34 12.31
C GLN A 173 9.26 -16.44 11.64
N PHE A 174 8.76 -15.35 11.08
CA PHE A 174 7.41 -15.28 10.54
C PHE A 174 7.34 -14.41 9.28
N TYR A 175 6.25 -14.57 8.52
CA TYR A 175 5.84 -13.62 7.48
C TYR A 175 4.50 -12.97 7.85
N PRO A 176 4.37 -11.64 7.77
CA PRO A 176 3.08 -10.98 7.79
C PRO A 176 2.33 -11.29 6.49
N ALA A 177 1.03 -11.54 6.59
CA ALA A 177 0.18 -11.83 5.45
C ALA A 177 -1.14 -11.05 5.55
N ARG A 178 -1.66 -10.57 4.42
CA ARG A 178 -2.96 -9.91 4.35
C ARG A 178 -3.69 -10.21 3.05
N ARG A 179 -5.02 -10.19 3.08
CA ARG A 179 -5.85 -10.24 1.87
C ARG A 179 -7.25 -9.70 2.09
N PHE A 180 -7.84 -9.16 1.04
CA PHE A 180 -9.26 -8.81 1.03
C PHE A 180 -10.09 -9.97 0.50
N VAL A 181 -11.10 -10.38 1.26
CA VAL A 181 -12.02 -11.47 0.91
C VAL A 181 -13.47 -11.05 1.07
N ASP A 182 -14.38 -11.71 0.35
CA ASP A 182 -15.81 -11.66 0.66
C ASP A 182 -16.05 -12.44 1.95
N ALA A 183 -16.67 -11.80 2.94
CA ALA A 183 -16.84 -12.41 4.25
C ALA A 183 -17.75 -13.65 4.25
N GLY A 184 -18.64 -13.77 3.26
CA GLY A 184 -19.59 -14.87 3.15
C GLY A 184 -19.06 -16.07 2.37
N SER A 185 -18.23 -15.85 1.34
CA SER A 185 -17.68 -16.92 0.51
C SER A 185 -16.20 -17.24 0.76
N GLY A 186 -15.44 -16.31 1.35
CA GLY A 186 -13.99 -16.41 1.47
C GLY A 186 -13.25 -16.20 0.13
N ASP A 187 -13.95 -15.88 -0.95
CA ASP A 187 -13.31 -15.61 -2.24
C ASP A 187 -12.56 -14.28 -2.18
N TYR A 188 -11.42 -14.18 -2.88
CA TYR A 188 -10.69 -12.93 -2.99
C TYR A 188 -11.58 -11.83 -3.59
N SER A 189 -11.47 -10.63 -3.01
CA SER A 189 -12.14 -9.42 -3.50
C SER A 189 -11.29 -8.66 -4.51
N THR A 190 -9.98 -8.96 -4.56
CA THR A 190 -9.00 -8.38 -5.48
C THR A 190 -8.43 -9.43 -6.41
N TRP A 191 -7.89 -9.00 -7.55
CA TRP A 191 -7.10 -9.85 -8.44
C TRP A 191 -5.65 -9.42 -8.39
N SER A 192 -4.76 -10.35 -8.74
CA SER A 192 -3.35 -10.06 -8.85
C SER A 192 -3.07 -8.98 -9.90
N ASN A 193 -1.99 -8.24 -9.69
CA ASN A 193 -1.42 -7.32 -10.66
C ASN A 193 -0.11 -7.81 -11.29
N SER A 194 0.35 -9.00 -10.91
CA SER A 194 1.45 -9.71 -11.55
C SER A 194 1.05 -10.28 -12.90
N TYR A 195 2.01 -10.41 -13.83
CA TYR A 195 1.77 -10.98 -15.15
C TYR A 195 2.23 -12.44 -15.22
N ASN A 196 1.39 -13.30 -15.78
CA ASN A 196 1.78 -14.66 -16.10
C ASN A 196 1.36 -15.00 -17.54
N SER A 197 2.34 -15.23 -18.41
CA SER A 197 2.08 -15.50 -19.84
C SER A 197 1.19 -16.71 -20.11
N GLU A 198 1.12 -17.68 -19.19
CA GLU A 198 0.38 -18.93 -19.33
C GLU A 198 -1.03 -18.87 -18.70
N THR A 199 -1.15 -18.24 -17.52
CA THR A 199 -2.37 -18.31 -16.70
C THR A 199 -3.07 -16.97 -16.51
N TYR A 200 -2.36 -15.85 -16.69
CA TYR A 200 -2.85 -14.52 -16.35
C TYR A 200 -2.18 -13.43 -17.20
N ASN A 201 -2.49 -13.45 -18.50
CA ASN A 201 -1.92 -12.54 -19.50
C ASN A 201 -2.92 -11.48 -20.01
N TYR A 202 -4.10 -11.42 -19.39
CA TYR A 202 -5.15 -10.44 -19.71
C TYR A 202 -5.99 -10.11 -18.48
N ARG A 203 -6.41 -8.85 -18.35
CA ARG A 203 -7.28 -8.35 -17.28
C ARG A 203 -8.39 -7.46 -17.84
N TYR A 204 -9.61 -7.67 -17.34
CA TYR A 204 -10.74 -6.78 -17.57
C TYR A 204 -10.78 -5.66 -16.52
N THR A 205 -11.44 -4.54 -16.84
CA THR A 205 -11.65 -3.40 -15.93
C THR A 205 -12.21 -3.80 -14.56
N TYR A 206 -13.14 -4.76 -14.51
CA TYR A 206 -13.70 -5.22 -13.25
C TYR A 206 -12.72 -6.02 -12.37
N GLN A 207 -11.63 -6.53 -12.94
CA GLN A 207 -10.59 -7.28 -12.21
C GLN A 207 -9.53 -6.34 -11.63
N LEU A 208 -9.16 -5.29 -12.37
CA LEU A 208 -8.20 -4.28 -11.93
C LEU A 208 -8.79 -3.29 -10.93
N ALA A 209 -10.08 -2.94 -11.08
CA ALA A 209 -10.73 -1.89 -10.29
C ALA A 209 -10.65 -2.09 -8.77
N PRO A 210 -10.85 -3.28 -8.17
CA PRO A 210 -10.82 -3.41 -6.71
C PRO A 210 -9.42 -3.23 -6.11
N LYS A 211 -8.37 -3.77 -6.75
CA LYS A 211 -6.99 -3.62 -6.27
C LYS A 211 -6.50 -2.17 -6.48
N LEU A 212 -6.85 -1.54 -7.61
CA LEU A 212 -6.61 -0.11 -7.83
C LEU A 212 -7.36 0.77 -6.81
N TYR A 213 -8.60 0.42 -6.46
CA TYR A 213 -9.37 1.16 -5.47
C TYR A 213 -8.72 1.10 -4.07
N SER A 214 -8.22 -0.07 -3.67
CA SER A 214 -7.43 -0.22 -2.43
C SER A 214 -6.22 0.71 -2.43
N LEU A 215 -5.44 0.67 -3.52
CA LEU A 215 -4.27 1.53 -3.68
C LEU A 215 -4.63 3.02 -3.64
N LEU A 216 -5.65 3.44 -4.40
CA LEU A 216 -6.05 4.85 -4.43
C LEU A 216 -6.59 5.32 -3.08
N ALA A 217 -7.33 4.49 -2.35
CA ALA A 217 -7.77 4.81 -1.00
C ALA A 217 -6.57 5.06 -0.08
N HIS A 218 -5.53 4.24 -0.18
CA HIS A 218 -4.29 4.38 0.57
C HIS A 218 -3.53 5.67 0.21
N GLU A 219 -3.16 5.85 -1.06
CA GLU A 219 -2.35 6.99 -1.48
C GLU A 219 -3.07 8.34 -1.35
N LEU A 220 -4.38 8.34 -1.56
CA LEU A 220 -5.18 9.54 -1.36
C LEU A 220 -5.42 9.82 0.12
N ALA A 221 -5.34 8.83 1.01
CA ALA A 221 -5.33 9.07 2.45
C ALA A 221 -4.10 9.89 2.85
N HIS A 222 -2.91 9.52 2.34
CA HIS A 222 -1.70 10.33 2.50
C HIS A 222 -1.91 11.75 1.97
N ALA A 223 -2.43 11.90 0.75
CA ALA A 223 -2.70 13.21 0.18
C ALA A 223 -3.60 14.09 1.08
N ASN A 224 -4.67 13.52 1.64
CA ASN A 224 -5.63 14.24 2.48
C ASN A 224 -5.15 14.41 3.93
N ASP A 225 -4.18 13.62 4.39
CA ASP A 225 -3.47 13.86 5.66
C ASP A 225 -2.55 15.10 5.57
N PHE A 226 -1.86 15.22 4.43
CA PHE A 226 -0.98 16.36 4.14
C PHE A 226 -1.74 17.63 3.75
N VAL A 227 -2.82 17.50 2.99
CA VAL A 227 -3.64 18.62 2.50
C VAL A 227 -5.12 18.41 2.86
N PRO A 228 -5.48 18.45 4.16
CA PRO A 228 -6.86 18.25 4.59
C PRO A 228 -7.78 19.38 4.08
N PRO A 229 -9.11 19.17 4.06
CA PRO A 229 -10.07 20.14 3.54
C PRO A 229 -9.93 21.55 4.14
N GLU A 230 -9.60 21.67 5.43
CA GLU A 230 -9.36 22.95 6.09
C GLU A 230 -8.11 23.67 5.56
N LEU A 231 -7.03 22.94 5.34
CA LEU A 231 -5.80 23.49 4.77
C LEU A 231 -6.05 23.90 3.31
N LEU A 232 -6.68 23.01 2.53
CA LEU A 232 -7.05 23.25 1.13
C LEU A 232 -7.82 24.56 0.98
N ALA A 233 -8.82 24.82 1.83
CA ALA A 233 -9.63 26.04 1.81
C ALA A 233 -8.86 27.33 2.15
N SER A 234 -7.66 27.20 2.73
CA SER A 234 -6.81 28.32 3.16
C SER A 234 -5.54 28.52 2.33
N LEU A 235 -5.29 27.65 1.34
CA LEU A 235 -4.13 27.77 0.45
C LEU A 235 -4.13 29.11 -0.30
N GLY A 236 -2.97 29.75 -0.34
CA GLY A 236 -2.76 30.96 -1.11
C GLY A 236 -2.68 30.70 -2.62
N SER A 237 -2.69 31.77 -3.41
CA SER A 237 -2.54 31.71 -4.88
C SER A 237 -1.07 31.77 -5.35
N SER A 238 -0.12 31.67 -4.44
CA SER A 238 1.33 31.77 -4.70
C SER A 238 2.13 31.17 -3.54
N GLY A 239 3.41 30.88 -3.78
CA GLY A 239 4.26 30.14 -2.85
C GLY A 239 4.31 28.66 -3.25
N THR A 240 4.99 27.83 -2.47
CA THR A 240 5.04 26.38 -2.73
C THR A 240 4.02 25.64 -1.89
N ILE A 241 3.51 24.51 -2.37
CA ILE A 241 2.61 23.66 -1.57
C ILE A 241 3.27 23.21 -0.26
N TYR A 242 4.58 22.95 -0.30
CA TYR A 242 5.36 22.56 0.87
C TYR A 242 5.33 23.60 2.01
N ASP A 243 5.36 24.90 1.68
CA ASP A 243 5.32 25.98 2.68
C ASP A 243 4.06 25.91 3.57
N TYR A 244 2.95 25.40 3.02
CA TYR A 244 1.68 25.26 3.74
C TYR A 244 1.63 23.95 4.53
N ILE A 245 2.07 22.85 3.92
CA ILE A 245 2.06 21.50 4.51
C ILE A 245 2.84 21.45 5.84
N TYR A 246 4.04 22.03 5.89
CA TYR A 246 4.92 21.93 7.06
C TYR A 246 4.36 22.63 8.31
N SER A 247 3.41 23.55 8.13
CA SER A 247 2.86 24.37 9.21
C SER A 247 1.57 23.82 9.84
N ASN A 248 1.02 22.73 9.29
CA ASN A 248 -0.28 22.21 9.67
C ASN A 248 -0.17 20.93 10.51
N THR A 249 -1.04 20.78 11.51
CA THR A 249 -1.19 19.52 12.24
C THR A 249 -1.86 18.49 11.33
N ARG A 250 -1.28 17.29 11.27
CA ARG A 250 -1.76 16.18 10.44
C ARG A 250 -2.82 15.37 11.19
N VAL A 251 -3.72 14.75 10.44
CA VAL A 251 -4.74 13.84 11.01
C VAL A 251 -4.06 12.60 11.58
N SER A 252 -2.97 12.13 10.97
CA SER A 252 -2.12 11.04 11.46
C SER A 252 -1.51 11.36 12.83
N SER A 253 -1.06 12.60 13.05
CA SER A 253 -0.55 13.05 14.35
C SER A 253 -1.67 13.09 15.41
N ASP A 254 -2.86 13.56 15.04
CA ASP A 254 -4.01 13.53 15.96
C ASP A 254 -4.43 12.07 16.29
N LEU A 255 -4.38 11.16 15.31
CA LEU A 255 -4.69 9.75 15.48
C LEU A 255 -3.71 9.10 16.47
N ASP A 256 -2.41 9.31 16.28
CA ASP A 256 -1.36 8.78 17.15
C ASP A 256 -1.47 9.33 18.58
N GLU A 257 -1.83 10.61 18.76
CA GLU A 257 -2.03 11.19 20.09
C GLU A 257 -3.28 10.62 20.80
N LEU A 258 -4.38 10.41 20.07
CA LEU A 258 -5.67 9.99 20.64
C LEU A 258 -5.79 8.48 20.80
N TYR A 259 -5.21 7.71 19.88
CA TYR A 259 -5.32 6.26 19.75
C TYR A 259 -3.97 5.64 19.36
N PRO A 260 -2.93 5.80 20.20
CA PRO A 260 -1.58 5.33 19.88
C PRO A 260 -1.55 3.82 19.73
N LEU A 261 -0.77 3.35 18.77
CA LEU A 261 -0.27 1.97 18.79
C LEU A 261 0.75 1.85 19.91
N SER A 262 0.84 0.69 20.56
CA SER A 262 1.60 0.56 21.80
C SER A 262 2.54 -0.63 21.88
N SER A 263 2.45 -1.59 20.95
CA SER A 263 3.37 -2.73 20.98
C SER A 263 4.75 -2.37 20.43
N ASP A 264 5.70 -2.15 21.35
CA ASP A 264 7.13 -1.97 21.03
C ASP A 264 7.68 -3.15 20.19
N LEU A 265 7.21 -4.39 20.46
CA LEU A 265 7.68 -5.58 19.76
C LEU A 265 7.22 -5.59 18.30
N VAL A 266 5.96 -5.25 18.04
CA VAL A 266 5.43 -5.22 16.67
C VAL A 266 6.00 -4.02 15.89
N MET A 267 6.22 -2.88 16.55
CA MET A 267 6.92 -1.73 15.96
C MET A 267 8.36 -2.08 15.57
N GLU A 268 9.12 -2.75 16.46
CA GLU A 268 10.47 -3.21 16.15
C GLU A 268 10.45 -4.21 14.98
N ALA A 269 9.48 -5.12 14.97
CA ALA A 269 9.32 -6.08 13.89
C ALA A 269 9.05 -5.40 12.54
N ALA A 270 8.18 -4.40 12.51
CA ALA A 270 7.88 -3.63 11.31
C ALA A 270 9.12 -2.86 10.85
N ASP A 271 9.85 -2.22 11.74
CA ASP A 271 11.07 -1.47 11.39
C ASP A 271 12.17 -2.38 10.80
N VAL A 272 12.34 -3.59 11.33
CA VAL A 272 13.26 -4.60 10.75
C VAL A 272 12.77 -5.05 9.37
N TYR A 273 11.48 -5.31 9.23
CA TYR A 273 10.90 -5.86 8.01
C TYR A 273 10.86 -4.83 6.86
N TYR A 274 10.56 -3.57 7.18
CA TYR A 274 10.28 -2.52 6.21
C TYR A 274 11.41 -1.51 6.02
N ASN A 275 12.21 -1.26 7.07
CA ASN A 275 13.32 -0.28 7.03
C ASN A 275 14.70 -0.93 7.17
N GLU A 276 14.77 -2.27 7.16
CA GLU A 276 16.01 -3.05 7.29
C GLU A 276 16.83 -2.74 8.56
N SER A 277 16.15 -2.33 9.64
CA SER A 277 16.79 -2.07 10.93
C SER A 277 17.37 -3.34 11.58
N GLU A 278 18.28 -3.16 12.55
CA GLU A 278 18.86 -4.28 13.30
C GLU A 278 17.84 -4.89 14.27
N ALA A 279 17.58 -6.19 14.15
CA ALA A 279 16.70 -6.92 15.06
C ALA A 279 17.35 -7.17 16.44
N SER A 280 16.58 -6.96 17.52
CA SER A 280 16.99 -7.33 18.86
C SER A 280 16.98 -8.85 19.06
N ALA A 281 17.72 -9.30 20.08
CA ALA A 281 17.69 -10.72 20.46
C ALA A 281 16.31 -11.20 20.94
N GLY A 282 15.43 -10.28 21.38
CA GLY A 282 14.05 -10.60 21.75
C GLY A 282 13.20 -10.89 20.52
N LEU A 283 13.24 -9.98 19.54
CA LEU A 283 12.53 -10.14 18.27
C LEU A 283 13.00 -11.38 17.49
N ILE A 284 14.31 -11.63 17.42
CA ILE A 284 14.86 -12.83 16.78
C ILE A 284 14.29 -14.12 17.41
N ALA A 285 14.00 -14.10 18.70
CA ALA A 285 13.44 -15.26 19.41
C ALA A 285 11.92 -15.35 19.34
N SER A 286 11.23 -14.33 18.83
CA SER A 286 9.77 -14.24 18.76
C SER A 286 9.23 -14.99 17.55
N THR A 287 8.12 -15.69 17.74
CA THR A 287 7.35 -16.40 16.72
C THR A 287 6.25 -15.51 16.15
N GLY A 288 5.61 -15.92 15.05
CA GLY A 288 4.41 -15.26 14.53
C GLY A 288 3.24 -15.32 15.51
N GLU A 289 3.15 -16.34 16.37
CA GLU A 289 2.17 -16.37 17.47
C GLU A 289 2.46 -15.25 18.48
N ASP A 290 3.73 -15.05 18.88
CA ASP A 290 4.11 -13.98 19.83
C ASP A 290 3.77 -12.59 19.27
N ILE A 291 4.08 -12.35 17.98
CA ILE A 291 3.74 -11.09 17.30
C ILE A 291 2.23 -10.92 17.14
N GLY A 292 1.53 -12.00 16.81
CA GLY A 292 0.08 -12.00 16.64
C GLY A 292 -0.69 -11.65 17.91
N LEU A 293 -0.26 -12.17 19.06
CA LEU A 293 -0.87 -11.84 20.35
C LEU A 293 -0.70 -10.37 20.73
N GLU A 294 0.48 -9.80 20.47
CA GLU A 294 0.73 -8.37 20.69
C GLU A 294 -0.03 -7.48 19.71
N PHE A 295 -0.19 -7.93 18.46
CA PHE A 295 -0.98 -7.25 17.43
C PHE A 295 -2.49 -7.28 17.75
N GLU A 296 -3.00 -8.40 18.28
CA GLU A 296 -4.42 -8.60 18.63
C GLU A 296 -4.90 -7.57 19.65
N ASP A 297 -4.07 -7.29 20.66
CA ASP A 297 -4.35 -6.36 21.76
C ASP A 297 -4.20 -4.87 21.36
N ASP A 298 -3.76 -4.59 20.14
CA ASP A 298 -3.52 -3.23 19.64
C ASP A 298 -4.54 -2.81 18.56
N GLY A 299 -4.62 -1.53 18.26
CA GLY A 299 -5.64 -0.97 17.36
C GLY A 299 -5.28 -0.98 15.86
N ALA A 300 -4.20 -1.65 15.46
CA ALA A 300 -3.68 -1.60 14.09
C ALA A 300 -4.55 -2.37 13.08
N SER A 301 -4.65 -1.84 11.86
CA SER A 301 -5.43 -2.47 10.79
C SER A 301 -4.71 -3.66 10.14
N TYR A 302 -3.40 -3.56 9.93
CA TYR A 302 -2.51 -4.66 9.55
C TYR A 302 -1.06 -4.29 9.83
N PHE A 303 -0.12 -5.22 9.61
CA PHE A 303 1.28 -5.08 10.02
C PHE A 303 1.97 -3.79 9.51
N TYR A 304 1.63 -3.33 8.30
CA TYR A 304 2.19 -2.10 7.72
C TYR A 304 1.84 -0.83 8.51
N SER A 305 0.74 -0.83 9.30
CA SER A 305 0.38 0.28 10.17
C SER A 305 1.47 0.65 11.19
N TYR A 306 2.38 -0.27 11.51
CA TYR A 306 3.43 -0.05 12.50
C TYR A 306 4.68 0.67 11.98
N THR A 307 4.76 0.92 10.67
CA THR A 307 5.94 1.60 10.08
C THR A 307 6.01 3.07 10.53
N ASN A 308 4.90 3.79 10.49
CA ASN A 308 4.74 5.13 11.03
C ASN A 308 3.25 5.54 11.11
N SER A 309 2.96 6.65 11.77
CA SER A 309 1.58 7.13 11.97
C SER A 309 0.85 7.54 10.69
N ARG A 310 1.56 7.85 9.59
CA ARG A 310 0.93 8.14 8.29
C ARG A 310 0.42 6.84 7.66
N GLU A 311 1.23 5.79 7.68
CA GLU A 311 0.80 4.48 7.18
C GLU A 311 -0.35 3.93 8.02
N ASP A 312 -0.29 4.05 9.35
CA ASP A 312 -1.42 3.68 10.21
C ASP A 312 -2.73 4.38 9.79
N LEU A 313 -2.69 5.68 9.51
CA LEU A 313 -3.85 6.40 8.98
C LEU A 313 -4.28 5.87 7.60
N ALA A 314 -3.35 5.70 6.67
CA ALA A 314 -3.65 5.30 5.30
C ALA A 314 -4.24 3.89 5.22
N THR A 315 -3.65 2.95 5.96
CA THR A 315 -4.12 1.57 6.09
C THR A 315 -5.56 1.50 6.66
N LEU A 316 -5.91 2.33 7.66
CA LEU A 316 -7.27 2.43 8.18
C LEU A 316 -8.28 2.98 7.16
N VAL A 317 -7.89 3.99 6.38
CA VAL A 317 -8.73 4.53 5.29
C VAL A 317 -8.94 3.48 4.20
N GLU A 318 -7.89 2.77 3.80
CA GLU A 318 -7.93 1.69 2.82
C GLU A 318 -8.94 0.61 3.20
N ILE A 319 -8.81 0.02 4.39
CA ILE A 319 -9.69 -1.08 4.82
C ILE A 319 -11.15 -0.61 4.98
N SER A 320 -11.36 0.64 5.42
CA SER A 320 -12.69 1.24 5.55
C SER A 320 -13.34 1.41 4.18
N MET A 321 -12.59 1.94 3.21
CA MET A 321 -13.10 2.16 1.86
C MET A 321 -13.39 0.84 1.16
N MET A 322 -12.51 -0.17 1.29
CA MET A 322 -12.71 -1.51 0.72
C MET A 322 -13.95 -2.19 1.27
N TYR A 323 -14.18 -2.11 2.59
CA TYR A 323 -15.39 -2.62 3.23
C TYR A 323 -16.65 -1.92 2.70
N LEU A 324 -16.67 -0.60 2.68
CA LEU A 324 -17.87 0.17 2.32
C LEU A 324 -18.25 0.02 0.84
N LYS A 325 -17.24 -0.07 -0.04
CA LYS A 325 -17.45 -0.19 -1.49
C LYS A 325 -17.77 -1.61 -1.92
N TYR A 326 -16.97 -2.57 -1.48
CA TYR A 326 -17.02 -3.95 -1.98
C TYR A 326 -17.58 -4.96 -0.98
N GLY A 327 -17.85 -4.56 0.27
CA GLY A 327 -18.14 -5.52 1.35
C GLY A 327 -16.94 -6.40 1.68
N ALA A 328 -15.73 -6.02 1.22
CA ALA A 328 -14.53 -6.79 1.39
C ALA A 328 -14.02 -6.66 2.83
N VAL A 329 -13.77 -7.79 3.47
CA VAL A 329 -13.19 -7.84 4.81
C VAL A 329 -11.72 -8.24 4.70
N LEU A 330 -10.92 -7.71 5.62
CA LEU A 330 -9.49 -8.00 5.66
C LEU A 330 -9.24 -9.25 6.51
N ASP A 331 -8.59 -10.25 5.91
CA ASP A 331 -7.84 -11.27 6.64
C ASP A 331 -6.43 -10.74 6.87
N VAL A 332 -5.95 -10.86 8.10
CA VAL A 332 -4.56 -10.60 8.50
C VAL A 332 -4.02 -11.80 9.24
N GLY A 333 -2.71 -12.04 9.14
CA GLY A 333 -2.06 -13.08 9.92
C GLY A 333 -0.55 -13.00 9.91
N PHE A 334 0.04 -13.77 10.80
CA PHE A 334 1.47 -14.05 10.85
C PHE A 334 1.65 -15.55 10.63
N THR A 335 2.42 -15.91 9.61
CA THR A 335 2.67 -17.31 9.23
C THR A 335 4.07 -17.74 9.61
N ASN A 336 4.33 -19.03 9.64
CA ASN A 336 5.71 -19.53 9.68
C ASN A 336 6.48 -19.14 8.40
N ILE A 337 7.79 -19.35 8.43
CA ILE A 337 8.65 -19.39 7.24
C ILE A 337 8.74 -20.87 6.78
N PRO A 338 8.24 -21.22 5.57
CA PRO A 338 8.30 -22.59 5.09
C PRO A 338 9.74 -23.09 4.86
N ASP A 339 10.08 -24.29 5.37
CA ASP A 339 11.39 -24.93 5.14
C ASP A 339 11.35 -25.82 3.89
N VAL A 340 11.00 -25.22 2.74
CA VAL A 340 10.94 -25.86 1.42
C VAL A 340 11.45 -24.92 0.33
N GLU A 341 12.07 -25.48 -0.72
CA GLU A 341 12.72 -24.71 -1.80
C GLU A 341 11.73 -23.92 -2.67
N SER A 342 10.48 -24.35 -2.75
CA SER A 342 9.44 -23.72 -3.56
C SER A 342 8.10 -23.85 -2.83
N PRO A 343 7.85 -23.01 -1.82
CA PRO A 343 6.63 -23.10 -1.03
C PRO A 343 5.41 -22.81 -1.90
N GLU A 344 4.39 -23.65 -1.76
CA GLU A 344 3.04 -23.36 -2.22
C GLU A 344 2.30 -22.55 -1.15
N CYS A 345 1.18 -21.93 -1.52
CA CYS A 345 0.43 -21.06 -0.62
C CYS A 345 0.05 -21.70 0.73
N ASP A 346 -0.31 -22.99 0.73
CA ASP A 346 -0.69 -23.70 1.96
C ASP A 346 0.50 -24.24 2.76
N ASP A 347 1.74 -24.05 2.30
CA ASP A 347 2.95 -24.31 3.10
C ASP A 347 3.20 -23.19 4.13
N TYR A 348 2.60 -22.02 3.92
CA TYR A 348 2.54 -20.92 4.89
C TYR A 348 1.43 -21.22 5.90
N LEU A 349 1.81 -21.84 7.00
CA LEU A 349 0.95 -22.17 8.11
C LEU A 349 0.76 -20.95 9.00
N ILE A 350 -0.49 -20.65 9.31
CA ILE A 350 -0.86 -19.54 10.17
C ILE A 350 -0.42 -19.85 11.61
N GLU A 351 0.34 -18.96 12.23
CA GLU A 351 0.68 -19.03 13.66
C GLU A 351 -0.30 -18.18 14.49
N TRP A 352 -0.76 -17.06 13.91
CA TRP A 352 -1.90 -16.27 14.39
C TRP A 352 -2.61 -15.63 13.19
N GLY A 353 -3.93 -15.53 13.22
CA GLY A 353 -4.68 -14.87 12.15
C GLY A 353 -6.09 -14.46 12.55
N GLN A 354 -6.57 -13.39 11.92
CA GLN A 354 -7.89 -12.82 12.16
C GLN A 354 -8.51 -12.35 10.85
N ARG A 355 -9.78 -12.69 10.66
CA ARG A 355 -10.66 -12.18 9.62
C ARG A 355 -11.52 -11.05 10.17
N HIS A 356 -11.79 -10.09 9.29
CA HIS A 356 -12.65 -8.95 9.54
C HIS A 356 -12.08 -8.01 10.60
N ARG A 357 -10.80 -7.64 10.44
CA ARG A 357 -10.08 -6.77 11.38
C ARG A 357 -10.80 -5.46 11.72
N LEU A 358 -11.60 -4.91 10.80
CA LEU A 358 -12.43 -3.71 11.01
C LEU A 358 -13.56 -3.88 12.04
N ALA A 359 -13.93 -5.12 12.35
CA ALA A 359 -14.92 -5.46 13.39
C ALA A 359 -14.31 -5.50 14.79
N ASP A 360 -12.98 -5.45 14.92
CA ASP A 360 -12.32 -5.26 16.20
C ASP A 360 -12.68 -3.88 16.78
N ALA A 361 -12.99 -3.79 18.07
CA ALA A 361 -13.50 -2.57 18.66
C ALA A 361 -12.48 -1.42 18.64
N ASP A 362 -11.19 -1.70 18.85
CA ASP A 362 -10.15 -0.68 18.89
C ASP A 362 -9.80 -0.23 17.47
N VAL A 363 -9.74 -1.16 16.51
CA VAL A 363 -9.59 -0.84 15.08
C VAL A 363 -10.79 -0.03 14.59
N ASN A 364 -12.02 -0.42 14.94
CA ASN A 364 -13.25 0.24 14.50
C ASN A 364 -13.32 1.70 14.97
N ASN A 365 -12.97 1.96 16.23
CA ASN A 365 -12.95 3.32 16.78
C ASN A 365 -11.96 4.21 16.02
N ARG A 366 -10.77 3.68 15.70
CA ARG A 366 -9.73 4.39 14.94
C ARG A 366 -10.15 4.61 13.49
N ALA A 367 -10.71 3.57 12.85
CA ALA A 367 -11.24 3.62 11.50
C ALA A 367 -12.37 4.64 11.35
N ALA A 368 -13.32 4.68 12.29
CA ALA A 368 -14.41 5.66 12.30
C ALA A 368 -13.87 7.09 12.48
N TYR A 369 -12.85 7.28 13.31
CA TYR A 369 -12.18 8.56 13.48
C TYR A 369 -11.54 9.04 12.17
N VAL A 370 -10.70 8.23 11.53
CA VAL A 370 -10.04 8.64 10.27
C VAL A 370 -11.05 8.80 9.13
N ALA A 371 -12.05 7.92 9.03
CA ALA A 371 -13.10 8.02 8.02
C ALA A 371 -13.86 9.35 8.12
N GLY A 372 -14.12 9.83 9.34
CA GLY A 372 -14.80 11.10 9.57
C GLY A 372 -13.95 12.33 9.22
N ARG A 373 -12.62 12.21 9.32
CA ARG A 373 -11.67 13.29 9.04
C ARG A 373 -11.24 13.35 7.58
N ILE A 374 -11.11 12.19 6.93
CA ILE A 374 -10.56 12.06 5.57
C ILE A 374 -11.66 11.85 4.53
N ILE A 375 -12.65 10.99 4.82
CA ILE A 375 -13.64 10.56 3.81
C ILE A 375 -14.94 11.35 3.96
N SER A 376 -15.73 11.06 5.00
CA SER A 376 -16.99 11.77 5.31
C SER A 376 -17.53 11.37 6.68
N ALA A 377 -18.37 12.25 7.26
CA ALA A 377 -19.08 11.95 8.51
C ALA A 377 -20.06 10.77 8.37
N ASP A 378 -20.65 10.55 7.20
CA ASP A 378 -21.56 9.43 6.96
C ASP A 378 -20.79 8.10 6.96
N TYR A 379 -19.57 8.07 6.42
CA TYR A 379 -18.70 6.88 6.46
C TYR A 379 -18.27 6.57 7.90
N ALA A 380 -17.92 7.59 8.70
CA ALA A 380 -17.65 7.38 10.13
C ALA A 380 -18.83 6.73 10.87
N LEU A 381 -20.06 7.18 10.57
CA LEU A 381 -21.27 6.60 11.15
C LEU A 381 -21.50 5.15 10.69
N GLU A 382 -21.23 4.84 9.43
CA GLU A 382 -21.37 3.48 8.92
C GLU A 382 -20.34 2.54 9.56
N ILE A 383 -19.08 2.94 9.62
CA ILE A 383 -18.00 2.16 10.25
C ILE A 383 -18.30 1.92 11.74
N SER A 384 -18.65 2.98 12.49
CA SER A 384 -19.01 2.85 13.91
C SER A 384 -20.29 2.06 14.18
N SER A 385 -21.05 1.72 13.14
CA SER A 385 -22.25 0.88 13.23
C SER A 385 -22.01 -0.59 12.91
N ILE A 386 -20.78 -0.99 12.58
CA ILE A 386 -20.42 -2.40 12.39
C ILE A 386 -20.63 -3.13 13.71
N THR A 387 -21.49 -4.15 13.67
CA THR A 387 -21.81 -5.00 14.84
C THR A 387 -21.37 -6.45 14.65
N ASP A 388 -20.72 -6.75 13.53
CA ASP A 388 -20.12 -8.06 13.31
C ASP A 388 -18.95 -8.27 14.30
N GLU A 389 -18.51 -9.51 14.46
CA GLU A 389 -17.36 -9.85 15.29
C GLU A 389 -16.18 -10.22 14.39
N THR A 390 -14.96 -10.10 14.93
CA THR A 390 -13.77 -10.68 14.30
C THR A 390 -13.88 -12.19 14.32
N ILE A 391 -13.25 -12.84 13.34
CA ILE A 391 -13.23 -14.31 13.23
C ILE A 391 -11.77 -14.75 13.32
N ALA A 392 -11.42 -15.49 14.37
CA ALA A 392 -10.09 -16.09 14.46
C ALA A 392 -9.89 -17.10 13.33
N ILE A 393 -8.73 -17.04 12.67
CA ILE A 393 -8.32 -18.03 11.67
C ILE A 393 -7.48 -19.10 12.39
N GLU A 394 -7.79 -20.38 12.16
CA GLU A 394 -7.20 -21.48 12.93
C GLU A 394 -5.68 -21.57 12.70
N ALA A 395 -4.93 -21.56 13.81
CA ALA A 395 -3.49 -21.77 13.77
C ALA A 395 -3.15 -23.18 13.26
N GLY A 396 -2.12 -23.28 12.42
CA GLY A 396 -1.72 -24.49 11.72
C GLY A 396 -2.46 -24.74 10.40
N SER A 397 -3.50 -23.96 10.08
CA SER A 397 -4.13 -23.97 8.75
C SER A 397 -3.22 -23.33 7.70
N GLY A 398 -3.27 -23.83 6.47
CA GLY A 398 -2.56 -23.22 5.34
C GLY A 398 -3.20 -21.89 4.94
N TRP A 399 -2.37 -20.92 4.51
CA TRP A 399 -2.84 -19.57 4.20
C TRP A 399 -3.99 -19.58 3.19
N CYS A 400 -3.88 -20.24 2.03
CA CYS A 400 -4.93 -20.20 1.00
C CYS A 400 -6.21 -20.93 1.40
N SER A 401 -6.08 -22.10 2.01
CA SER A 401 -7.19 -22.95 2.42
C SER A 401 -8.01 -22.31 3.55
N SER A 402 -7.34 -21.58 4.45
CA SER A 402 -7.99 -20.88 5.57
C SER A 402 -9.03 -19.84 5.15
N ARG A 403 -9.04 -19.42 3.87
CA ARG A 403 -10.10 -18.52 3.33
C ARG A 403 -11.49 -19.05 3.58
N TYR A 404 -11.62 -20.37 3.56
CA TYR A 404 -12.90 -21.05 3.65
C TYR A 404 -13.25 -21.51 5.07
N ASP A 405 -12.39 -21.24 6.06
CA ASP A 405 -12.64 -21.51 7.47
C ASP A 405 -13.66 -20.49 7.99
N THR A 406 -14.95 -20.77 7.75
CA THR A 406 -16.07 -19.94 8.20
C THR A 406 -17.12 -20.80 8.90
N ASP A 407 -17.02 -20.88 10.22
CA ASP A 407 -18.19 -21.11 11.05
C ASP A 407 -18.64 -19.73 11.57
N VAL A 408 -19.47 -19.00 10.82
CA VAL A 408 -20.50 -18.01 11.27
C VAL A 408 -20.92 -17.05 10.14
N ALA A 409 -22.19 -16.65 10.15
CA ALA A 409 -22.83 -15.76 9.19
C ALA A 409 -22.54 -14.28 9.50
N VAL A 410 -21.79 -13.61 8.62
CA VAL A 410 -21.62 -12.16 8.64
C VAL A 410 -22.95 -11.49 8.27
N SER A 411 -23.39 -10.56 9.12
CA SER A 411 -24.66 -9.88 8.90
C SER A 411 -24.44 -8.77 7.86
N SER A 412 -25.17 -8.87 6.74
CA SER A 412 -25.11 -7.93 5.62
C SER A 412 -23.85 -7.96 4.74
N ALA A 413 -23.61 -9.10 4.08
CA ALA A 413 -22.87 -9.08 2.82
C ALA A 413 -23.62 -8.15 1.84
N ARG A 414 -23.04 -6.96 1.57
CA ARG A 414 -23.41 -6.15 0.41
C ARG A 414 -23.07 -7.00 -0.81
N SER A 415 -24.05 -7.76 -1.30
CA SER A 415 -23.80 -8.76 -2.34
C SER A 415 -23.22 -8.07 -3.57
N ILE A 416 -21.96 -8.36 -3.87
CA ILE A 416 -21.43 -8.17 -5.22
C ILE A 416 -22.43 -8.87 -6.15
N GLN A 417 -22.95 -8.13 -7.13
CA GLN A 417 -23.87 -8.67 -8.14
C GLN A 417 -23.34 -10.04 -8.58
N SER A 418 -24.10 -11.09 -8.26
CA SER A 418 -23.70 -12.48 -8.47
C SER A 418 -23.40 -12.71 -9.96
N ARG A 419 -22.15 -12.54 -10.36
CA ARG A 419 -21.61 -13.07 -11.60
C ARG A 419 -20.88 -14.35 -11.24
N SER A 420 -20.93 -15.33 -12.16
CA SER A 420 -20.51 -16.70 -11.92
C SER A 420 -19.20 -16.77 -11.13
N ARG A 421 -19.08 -17.77 -10.23
CA ARG A 421 -17.83 -18.25 -9.65
C ARG A 421 -16.79 -18.48 -10.75
N SER A 422 -16.17 -17.40 -11.19
CA SER A 422 -14.94 -17.41 -11.94
C SER A 422 -13.89 -17.67 -10.87
N THR A 423 -13.05 -18.68 -11.07
CA THR A 423 -11.81 -18.77 -10.32
C THR A 423 -11.11 -17.42 -10.47
N VAL A 424 -11.04 -16.64 -9.39
CA VAL A 424 -10.20 -15.45 -9.33
C VAL A 424 -8.79 -15.99 -9.49
N VAL A 425 -8.11 -15.61 -10.58
CA VAL A 425 -6.69 -15.88 -10.72
C VAL A 425 -6.00 -14.86 -9.83
N HIS A 426 -5.47 -15.35 -8.72
CA HIS A 426 -4.76 -14.57 -7.71
C HIS A 426 -3.42 -15.24 -7.46
N ASP A 427 -2.36 -14.44 -7.49
CA ASP A 427 -1.05 -14.87 -7.07
C ASP A 427 -0.97 -14.71 -5.56
N PHE A 428 -0.75 -15.80 -4.84
CA PHE A 428 -0.73 -15.74 -3.38
C PHE A 428 0.45 -14.93 -2.86
N GLN A 429 1.50 -14.74 -3.66
CA GLN A 429 2.64 -13.91 -3.28
C GLN A 429 2.20 -12.48 -2.98
N ASP A 430 1.18 -11.96 -3.67
CA ASP A 430 0.61 -10.64 -3.42
C ASP A 430 0.05 -10.46 -1.99
N ASP A 431 -0.19 -11.55 -1.27
CA ASP A 431 -0.66 -11.51 0.12
C ASP A 431 0.48 -11.30 1.13
N PHE A 432 1.73 -11.54 0.70
CA PHE A 432 2.96 -11.44 1.51
C PHE A 432 3.89 -10.31 1.04
N VAL A 433 3.59 -9.69 -0.11
CA VAL A 433 4.42 -8.63 -0.70
C VAL A 433 4.42 -7.38 0.19
N VAL A 434 5.61 -6.81 0.31
CA VAL A 434 5.90 -5.50 0.90
C VAL A 434 5.26 -4.43 0.02
N GLU A 435 4.26 -3.71 0.54
CA GLU A 435 3.92 -2.41 -0.04
C GLU A 435 5.16 -1.53 0.10
N GLY A 436 5.69 -1.04 -1.04
CA GLY A 436 7.00 -0.38 -1.08
C GLY A 436 7.11 0.71 -0.02
N VAL A 437 8.01 0.50 0.94
CA VAL A 437 8.28 1.47 2.00
C VAL A 437 9.13 2.57 1.38
N MET A 438 8.49 3.69 1.07
CA MET A 438 9.24 4.87 0.67
C MET A 438 9.98 5.41 1.89
N PRO A 439 11.29 5.71 1.78
CA PRO A 439 12.01 6.41 2.83
C PRO A 439 11.25 7.68 3.20
N GLU A 440 11.02 7.88 4.50
CA GLU A 440 10.30 9.05 4.97
C GLU A 440 11.00 10.33 4.52
N TRP A 441 10.25 11.20 3.83
CA TRP A 441 10.65 12.58 3.62
C TRP A 441 10.37 13.41 4.89
N PRO A 442 11.25 14.37 5.23
CA PRO A 442 11.18 15.16 6.45
C PRO A 442 9.93 16.04 6.59
#